data_AF-A0AAD4VS14-F1
#
_entry.id   AF-A0AAD4VS14-F1
#
_cell.length_a   1.000
_cell.length_b   1.000
_cell.length_c   1.000
_cell.angle_alpha   90.00
_cell.angle_beta   90.00
_cell.angle_gamma   90.00
#
_symmetry.space_group_name_H-M   'P 1'
#
loop_
_entity.id
_entity.type
_entity.pdbx_description
1 polymer ?
#
loop_
_entity_poly.entity_id
_entity_poly.type
_entity_poly.pdbx_seq_one_letter_code
_entity_poly.pdbx_strand_id
1 'polypeptide(L)'
;MKIPTMFLKDQYTGMQINAFQRSYLEMERLFKIYVYEEGDPPIFHNGPCKSIGRFIHEMEMEMDNNIYKTTDPDEALVYFLPFSVVMLVQYLYAADSHNTNSIGRAVIDYVNQGRLRHFGGL
;
A
#
# COMPACT_ATOMS: atom_id res chain seq x y z
N MET A 1 -4.77 3.69 13.07
CA MET A 1 -3.74 4.29 13.96
C MET A 1 -4.35 5.48 14.67
N LYS A 2 -4.58 5.42 15.99
CA LYS A 2 -5.23 6.49 16.76
C LYS A 2 -4.16 7.17 17.61
N ILE A 3 -3.72 8.36 17.21
CA ILE A 3 -2.71 9.11 17.96
C ILE A 3 -3.36 9.57 19.28
N PRO A 4 -2.85 9.18 20.46
CA PRO A 4 -3.42 9.62 21.72
C PRO A 4 -3.17 11.12 21.89
N THR A 5 -4.24 11.90 21.93
CA THR A 5 -4.25 13.36 22.09
C THR A 5 -3.65 13.86 23.40
N MET A 6 -3.17 12.97 24.27
CA MET A 6 -2.67 13.29 25.60
C MET A 6 -1.21 13.74 25.61
N PHE A 7 -0.41 13.38 24.59
CA PHE A 7 1.02 13.71 24.54
C PHE A 7 1.38 15.08 23.94
N LEU A 8 0.41 15.81 23.38
CA LEU A 8 0.68 17.07 22.66
C LEU A 8 0.38 18.35 23.47
N LYS A 9 -0.20 18.24 24.68
CA LYS A 9 -0.66 19.42 25.44
C LYS A 9 0.45 20.17 26.18
N ASP A 10 1.56 19.53 26.51
CA ASP A 10 2.60 20.13 27.38
C ASP A 10 3.69 20.90 26.63
N GLN A 11 3.62 21.01 25.29
CA GLN A 11 4.69 21.60 24.46
C GLN A 11 4.20 22.62 23.41
N TYR A 12 2.89 22.74 23.17
CA TYR A 12 2.35 23.52 22.05
C TYR A 12 1.19 24.42 22.50
N THR A 13 1.29 25.72 22.19
CA THR A 13 0.19 26.67 22.38
C THR A 13 -1.02 26.27 21.53
N GLY A 14 -2.24 26.57 21.98
CA GLY A 14 -3.48 26.13 21.32
C GLY A 14 -3.60 26.49 19.82
N MET A 15 -2.86 27.50 19.35
CA MET A 15 -2.78 27.85 17.93
C MET A 15 -2.02 26.82 17.09
N GLN A 16 -0.94 26.22 17.63
CA GLN A 16 -0.17 25.18 16.93
C GLN A 16 -0.96 23.87 16.85
N ILE A 17 -1.76 23.54 17.87
CA ILE A 17 -2.65 22.37 17.87
C ILE A 17 -3.70 22.50 16.75
N ASN A 18 -4.31 23.67 16.62
CA ASN A 18 -5.29 23.93 15.56
C ASN A 18 -4.68 23.86 14.16
N ALA A 19 -3.47 24.39 13.97
CA ALA A 19 -2.77 24.32 12.68
C ALA A 19 -2.44 22.88 12.31
N PHE A 20 -1.90 22.09 13.25
CA PHE A 20 -1.59 20.68 13.04
C PHE A 20 -2.84 19.85 12.72
N GLN A 21 -3.93 20.06 13.47
CA GLN A 21 -5.18 19.35 13.24
C GLN A 21 -5.74 19.64 11.84
N ARG A 22 -5.69 20.89 11.38
CA ARG A 22 -6.13 21.26 10.02
C ARG A 22 -5.25 20.61 8.95
N SER A 23 -3.92 20.65 9.11
CA SER A 23 -3.02 19.99 8.14
C SER A 23 -3.21 18.47 8.11
N TYR A 24 -3.52 17.86 9.26
CA TYR A 24 -3.78 16.44 9.35
C TYR A 24 -5.08 16.06 8.63
N LEU A 25 -6.17 16.80 8.86
CA LEU A 25 -7.45 16.57 8.17
C LEU A 25 -7.33 16.76 6.64
N GLU A 26 -6.58 17.76 6.19
CA GLU A 26 -6.31 17.92 4.76
C GLU A 26 -5.46 16.78 4.19
N MET A 27 -4.49 16.27 4.96
CA MET A 27 -3.74 15.08 4.58
C MET A 27 -4.66 13.86 4.44
N GLU A 28 -5.58 13.61 5.37
CA GLU A 28 -6.55 12.50 5.26
C GLU A 28 -7.49 12.63 4.05
N ARG A 29 -7.82 13.87 3.67
CA ARG A 29 -8.66 14.16 2.52
C ARG A 29 -7.91 13.93 1.19
N LEU A 30 -6.66 14.39 1.10
CA LEU A 30 -5.88 14.38 -0.14
C LEU A 30 -5.07 13.10 -0.34
N PHE A 31 -4.65 12.45 0.74
CA PHE A 31 -3.79 11.27 0.67
C PHE A 31 -4.63 10.03 0.39
N LYS A 32 -4.84 9.76 -0.90
CA LYS A 32 -5.49 8.55 -1.38
C LYS A 32 -4.49 7.57 -1.97
N ILE A 33 -4.68 6.30 -1.65
CA ILE A 33 -3.86 5.17 -2.03
C ILE A 33 -4.72 4.28 -2.91
N TYR A 34 -4.30 4.08 -4.16
CA TYR A 34 -4.87 3.07 -5.02
C TYR A 34 -4.14 1.74 -4.76
N VAL A 35 -4.88 0.71 -4.35
CA VAL A 35 -4.32 -0.61 -4.12
C VAL A 35 -4.61 -1.47 -5.33
N TYR A 36 -3.58 -2.06 -5.93
CA TYR A 36 -3.75 -3.00 -7.03
C TYR A 36 -4.45 -4.27 -6.50
N GLU A 37 -5.63 -4.57 -7.05
CA GLU A 37 -6.44 -5.74 -6.67
C GLU A 37 -6.08 -7.01 -7.45
N GLU A 38 -5.22 -6.87 -8.46
CA GLU A 38 -4.86 -7.95 -9.37
C GLU A 38 -3.75 -8.82 -8.76
N GLY A 39 -3.68 -10.10 -9.15
CA GLY A 39 -2.64 -11.04 -8.73
C GLY A 39 -3.19 -12.40 -8.28
N ASP A 40 -2.57 -13.50 -8.73
CA ASP A 40 -2.98 -14.85 -8.33
C ASP A 40 -2.43 -15.22 -6.93
N PRO A 41 -3.28 -15.70 -6.00
CA PRO A 41 -2.82 -16.34 -4.77
C PRO A 41 -1.93 -17.56 -5.10
N PRO A 42 -0.86 -17.88 -4.34
CA PRO A 42 -0.45 -17.32 -3.03
C PRO A 42 0.66 -16.25 -3.11
N ILE A 43 1.08 -15.85 -4.31
CA ILE A 43 2.19 -14.89 -4.49
C ILE A 43 1.73 -13.47 -4.17
N PHE A 44 0.47 -13.19 -4.51
CA PHE A 44 -0.23 -11.95 -4.27
C PHE A 44 -1.32 -12.18 -3.21
N HIS A 45 -1.61 -11.17 -2.39
CA HIS A 45 -2.69 -11.20 -1.39
C HIS A 45 -2.56 -12.21 -0.24
N ASN A 46 -1.45 -12.94 -0.13
CA ASN A 46 -1.17 -13.85 0.99
C ASN A 46 0.32 -13.84 1.36
N GLY A 47 0.68 -13.15 2.44
CA GLY A 47 2.06 -13.11 2.97
C GLY A 47 2.15 -13.69 4.39
N PRO A 48 3.28 -14.27 4.82
CA PRO A 48 3.47 -14.64 6.22
C PRO A 48 3.43 -13.36 7.04
N CYS A 49 2.49 -13.28 7.98
CA CYS A 49 2.19 -12.05 8.70
C CYS A 49 3.31 -11.71 9.71
N LYS A 50 4.38 -11.05 9.23
CA LYS A 50 5.36 -10.37 10.08
C LYS A 50 5.57 -8.95 9.55
N SER A 51 5.40 -7.96 10.44
CA SER A 51 5.55 -6.51 10.15
C SER A 51 4.77 -6.04 8.93
N ILE A 52 5.42 -5.93 7.76
CA ILE A 52 4.87 -5.42 6.49
C ILE A 52 3.65 -6.22 6.01
N GLY A 53 3.59 -7.52 6.34
CA GLY A 53 2.42 -8.36 6.02
C GLY A 53 1.12 -7.89 6.68
N ARG A 54 1.19 -7.25 7.87
CA ARG A 54 0.02 -6.68 8.54
C ARG A 54 -0.48 -5.42 7.82
N PHE A 55 0.42 -4.60 7.29
CA PHE A 55 0.04 -3.41 6.51
C PHE A 55 -0.65 -3.80 5.21
N ILE A 56 -0.12 -4.80 4.49
CA ILE A 56 -0.76 -5.37 3.29
C ILE A 56 -2.17 -5.85 3.65
N HIS A 57 -2.29 -6.63 4.72
CA HIS A 57 -3.57 -7.15 5.17
C HIS A 57 -4.57 -6.05 5.56
N GLU A 58 -4.14 -4.99 6.24
CA GLU A 58 -5.00 -3.84 6.57
C GLU A 58 -5.45 -3.09 5.30
N MET A 59 -4.57 -2.91 4.31
CA MET A 59 -4.93 -2.28 3.02
C MET A 59 -5.85 -3.14 2.13
N GLU A 60 -5.75 -4.47 2.25
CA GLU A 60 -6.56 -5.42 1.48
C GLU A 60 -7.91 -5.72 2.14
N MET A 61 -7.93 -6.03 3.44
CA MET A 61 -9.12 -6.50 4.14
C MET A 61 -10.01 -5.39 4.71
N GLU A 62 -9.46 -4.23 5.09
CA GLU A 62 -10.27 -3.12 5.62
C GLU A 62 -10.81 -2.22 4.48
N MET A 63 -11.27 -2.82 3.38
CA MET A 63 -11.76 -2.11 2.18
C MET A 63 -12.84 -1.08 2.50
N ASP A 64 -13.77 -1.40 3.41
CA ASP A 64 -14.93 -0.53 3.68
C ASP A 64 -14.67 0.56 4.73
N ASN A 65 -13.56 0.48 5.49
CA ASN A 65 -13.28 1.39 6.61
C ASN A 65 -11.97 2.20 6.45
N ASN A 66 -11.20 1.96 5.40
CA ASN A 66 -9.93 2.65 5.18
C ASN A 66 -10.13 3.97 4.43
N ILE A 67 -10.13 5.08 5.17
CA ILE A 67 -10.28 6.44 4.63
C ILE A 67 -9.19 6.84 3.62
N TYR A 68 -8.05 6.15 3.61
CA TYR A 68 -6.94 6.43 2.71
C TYR A 68 -7.01 5.62 1.42
N LYS A 69 -7.87 4.60 1.31
CA LYS A 69 -7.98 3.81 0.08
C LYS A 69 -8.92 4.50 -0.90
N THR A 70 -8.60 4.43 -2.19
CA THR A 70 -9.52 4.81 -3.27
C THR A 70 -9.56 3.70 -4.32
N THR A 71 -10.72 3.56 -4.96
CA THR A 71 -10.93 2.73 -6.16
C THR A 71 -10.78 3.54 -7.44
N ASP A 72 -10.69 4.86 -7.35
CA ASP A 72 -10.42 5.76 -8.47
C ASP A 72 -8.90 6.05 -8.55
N PRO A 73 -8.19 5.55 -9.57
CA PRO A 73 -6.76 5.82 -9.73
C PRO A 73 -6.45 7.31 -9.98
N ASP A 74 -7.39 8.09 -10.52
CA ASP A 74 -7.18 9.53 -10.78
C ASP A 74 -7.21 10.36 -9.49
N GLU A 75 -7.87 9.87 -8.45
CA GLU A 75 -7.85 10.47 -7.12
C GLU A 75 -6.60 10.09 -6.31
N ALA A 76 -5.86 9.07 -6.75
CA ALA A 76 -4.77 8.49 -5.98
C ALA A 76 -3.47 9.29 -6.08
N LEU A 77 -2.88 9.58 -4.91
CA LEU A 77 -1.54 10.15 -4.83
C LEU A 77 -0.46 9.07 -4.86
N VAL A 78 -0.78 7.88 -4.36
CA VAL A 78 0.17 6.76 -4.25
C VAL A 78 -0.49 5.48 -4.75
N TYR A 79 0.30 4.67 -5.46
CA TYR A 79 -0.09 3.34 -5.90
C TYR A 79 0.61 2.29 -5.03
N PHE A 80 -0.18 1.38 -4.45
CA PHE A 80 0.30 0.30 -3.61
C PHE A 80 0.14 -1.05 -4.29
N LEU A 81 1.23 -1.82 -4.36
CA LEU A 81 1.28 -3.14 -4.95
C LEU A 81 1.40 -4.18 -3.82
N PRO A 82 0.34 -4.95 -3.53
CA PRO A 82 0.34 -5.86 -2.40
C PRO A 82 1.02 -7.21 -2.73
N PHE A 83 2.34 -7.20 -2.79
CA PHE A 83 3.13 -8.44 -2.86
C PHE A 83 4.23 -8.47 -1.81
N SER A 84 4.56 -9.69 -1.36
CA SER A 84 5.64 -9.92 -0.42
C SER A 84 6.90 -10.36 -1.17
N VAL A 85 7.99 -9.62 -1.00
CA VAL A 85 9.31 -10.04 -1.51
C VAL A 85 9.69 -11.41 -0.97
N VAL A 86 9.31 -11.72 0.27
CA VAL A 86 9.55 -13.04 0.88
C VAL A 86 8.79 -14.12 0.11
N MET A 87 7.52 -13.89 -0.26
CA MET A 87 6.75 -14.85 -1.05
C MET A 87 7.31 -14.99 -2.47
N LEU A 88 7.69 -13.88 -3.12
CA LEU A 88 8.32 -13.93 -4.43
C LEU A 88 9.59 -14.78 -4.42
N VAL A 89 10.45 -14.61 -3.41
CA VAL A 89 11.65 -15.43 -3.26
C VAL A 89 11.28 -16.88 -2.97
N GLN A 90 10.35 -17.16 -2.05
CA GLN A 90 9.95 -18.52 -1.70
C GLN A 90 9.38 -19.31 -2.88
N TYR A 91 8.59 -18.68 -3.75
CA TYR A 91 7.90 -19.36 -4.86
C TYR A 91 8.65 -19.30 -6.18
N LEU A 92 9.43 -18.25 -6.46
CA LEU A 92 10.05 -18.02 -7.78
C LEU A 92 11.57 -18.17 -7.78
N TYR A 93 12.22 -18.24 -6.60
CA TYR A 93 13.66 -18.45 -6.53
C TYR A 93 13.99 -19.95 -6.50
N ALA A 94 14.65 -20.44 -7.56
CA ALA A 94 15.25 -21.77 -7.54
C ALA A 94 16.58 -21.70 -6.77
N ALA A 95 16.68 -22.48 -5.69
CA ALA A 95 17.94 -22.65 -4.95
C ALA A 95 19.08 -23.05 -5.91
N ASP A 96 20.28 -22.52 -5.66
CA ASP A 96 21.51 -22.72 -6.46
C ASP A 96 21.54 -22.09 -7.86
N SER A 97 20.45 -21.48 -8.34
CA SER A 97 20.43 -20.83 -9.66
C SER A 97 21.07 -19.44 -9.69
N HIS A 98 21.12 -18.73 -8.54
CA HIS A 98 21.41 -17.29 -8.44
C HIS A 98 20.62 -16.41 -9.43
N ASN A 99 19.53 -16.94 -9.99
CA ASN A 99 18.79 -16.33 -11.08
C ASN A 99 17.54 -15.64 -10.53
N THR A 100 17.59 -14.32 -10.45
CA THR A 100 16.46 -13.49 -9.99
C THR A 100 15.55 -13.01 -11.12
N ASN A 101 15.80 -13.43 -12.37
CA ASN A 101 15.05 -12.95 -13.54
C ASN A 101 13.57 -13.35 -13.48
N SER A 102 13.24 -14.50 -12.89
CA SER A 102 11.86 -14.95 -12.66
C SER A 102 11.10 -14.01 -11.73
N ILE A 103 11.74 -13.56 -10.66
CA ILE A 103 11.18 -12.58 -9.71
C ILE A 103 10.97 -11.24 -10.42
N GLY A 104 11.99 -10.76 -11.14
CA GLY A 104 11.90 -9.50 -11.88
C GLY A 104 10.77 -9.50 -12.92
N ARG A 105 10.62 -10.59 -13.67
CA ARG A 105 9.53 -10.74 -14.65
C ARG A 105 8.16 -10.73 -13.98
N ALA A 106 7.97 -11.44 -12.87
CA ALA A 106 6.70 -11.44 -12.16
C ALA A 106 6.26 -10.04 -11.72
N VAL A 107 7.20 -9.19 -11.25
CA VAL A 107 6.90 -7.80 -10.88
C VAL A 107 6.59 -6.94 -12.11
N ILE A 108 7.32 -7.11 -13.20
CA ILE A 108 7.09 -6.38 -14.45
C ILE A 108 5.71 -6.73 -15.04
N ASP A 109 5.36 -8.01 -15.07
CA ASP A 109 4.08 -8.47 -15.59
C ASP A 109 2.92 -7.92 -14.75
N TYR A 110 3.08 -7.91 -13.43
CA TYR A 110 2.11 -7.31 -12.49
C TYR A 110 1.85 -5.83 -12.75
N VAL A 111 2.93 -5.04 -12.91
CA VAL A 111 2.82 -3.60 -13.20
C VAL A 111 2.20 -3.37 -14.57
N ASN A 112 2.60 -4.16 -15.57
CA ASN A 112 2.09 -4.03 -16.93
C ASN A 112 0.60 -4.36 -17.04
N GLN A 113 0.12 -5.34 -16.27
CA GLN A 113 -1.29 -5.73 -16.27
C GLN A 113 -2.18 -4.58 -15.80
N GLY A 114 -1.83 -3.94 -14.67
CA GLY A 114 -2.57 -2.76 -14.23
C GLY A 114 -2.38 -1.56 -15.15
N ARG A 115 -1.20 -1.37 -15.75
CA ARG A 115 -0.97 -0.29 -16.73
C ARG A 115 -1.87 -0.41 -17.96
N LEU A 116 -2.02 -1.61 -18.51
CA LEU A 116 -2.82 -1.85 -19.72
C LEU A 116 -4.31 -1.60 -19.51
N ARG A 117 -4.81 -1.73 -18.28
CA ARG A 117 -6.24 -1.54 -17.97
C ARG A 117 -6.60 -0.11 -17.60
N HIS A 118 -5.69 0.61 -16.92
CA HIS A 118 -5.96 1.98 -16.47
C HIS A 118 -5.43 3.06 -17.43
N PHE A 119 -4.39 2.78 -18.21
CA PHE A 119 -3.72 3.77 -19.06
C PHE A 119 -3.60 3.35 -20.54
N GLY A 120 -4.17 2.21 -20.94
CA GLY A 120 -4.06 1.65 -22.30
C GLY A 120 -4.93 2.30 -23.37
N GLY A 121 -5.55 3.46 -23.08
CA GLY A 121 -6.46 4.17 -23.99
C GLY A 121 -5.88 5.41 -24.69
N LEU A 122 -4.56 5.63 -24.64
CA LEU A 122 -3.88 6.74 -25.32
C LEU A 122 -3.07 6.26 -26.53
#